data_AF-A0A645CCZ2-F1
#
_entry.id   AF-A0A645CCZ2-F1
#
_cell.length_a   1.000
_cell.length_b   1.000
_cell.length_c   1.000
_cell.angle_alpha   90.00
_cell.angle_beta   90.00
_cell.angle_gamma   90.00
#
_symmetry.space_group_name_H-M   'P 1'
#
loop_
_entity.id
_entity.type
_entity.pdbx_description
1 polymer ?
#
loop_
_entity_poly.entity_id
_entity_poly.type
_entity_poly.pdbx_seq_one_letter_code
_entity_poly.pdbx_strand_id
1 'polypeptide(L)'
;MPEVAKMLGVEIGEEFEIIINEMKMLTHGPYKITDNAIVDYVGCKTKTLLYGLLTGEYTLQKRPWRPKVGDAFFYVLTNGEIQKYVFEIDNIHTLMLFSFDNCFPTEEAARAAVPEMMAKFEEIKKGVRP
;
A
#
# COMPACT_ATOMS: atom_id res chain seq x y z
N MET A 1 7.22 -21.28 0.19
CA MET A 1 7.14 -19.86 -0.25
C MET A 1 6.35 -19.01 0.72
N PRO A 2 5.24 -19.47 1.33
CA PRO A 2 4.60 -18.73 2.42
C PRO A 2 5.58 -18.34 3.54
N GLU A 3 6.51 -19.22 3.91
CA GLU A 3 7.55 -18.92 4.91
C GLU A 3 8.53 -17.86 4.42
N VAL A 4 8.85 -17.87 3.12
CA VAL A 4 9.72 -16.89 2.48
C VAL A 4 9.04 -15.52 2.44
N ALA A 5 7.75 -15.46 2.10
CA ALA A 5 6.98 -14.22 2.13
C ALA A 5 6.95 -13.61 3.53
N LYS A 6 6.66 -14.44 4.55
CA LYS A 6 6.72 -14.04 5.96
C LYS A 6 8.10 -13.53 6.37
N MET A 7 9.17 -14.21 5.96
CA MET A 7 10.55 -13.80 6.26
C MET A 7 10.92 -12.46 5.61
N LEU A 8 10.43 -12.22 4.39
CA LEU A 8 10.62 -10.96 3.66
C LEU A 8 9.60 -9.87 4.08
N GLY A 9 8.73 -10.18 5.04
CA GLY A 9 7.76 -9.25 5.60
C GLY A 9 6.60 -8.90 4.67
N VAL A 10 6.34 -9.65 3.60
CA VAL A 10 5.25 -9.43 2.63
C VAL A 10 4.20 -10.53 2.68
N GLU A 11 2.97 -10.23 2.28
CA GLU A 11 1.90 -11.22 2.09
C GLU A 11 2.00 -11.92 0.73
N ILE A 12 1.44 -13.14 0.62
CA ILE A 12 1.27 -13.80 -0.67
C ILE A 12 0.37 -12.94 -1.55
N GLY A 13 0.86 -12.61 -2.75
CA GLY A 13 0.19 -11.73 -3.70
C GLY A 13 0.35 -10.23 -3.43
N GLU A 14 1.02 -9.80 -2.36
CA GLU A 14 1.41 -8.39 -2.15
C GLU A 14 2.42 -7.98 -3.22
N GLU A 15 2.16 -6.86 -3.89
CA GLU A 15 3.06 -6.30 -4.88
C GLU A 15 4.15 -5.47 -4.20
N PHE A 16 5.40 -5.68 -4.62
CA PHE A 16 6.56 -4.95 -4.15
C PHE A 16 7.54 -4.68 -5.29
N GLU A 17 8.48 -3.79 -5.02
CA GLU A 17 9.58 -3.46 -5.91
C GLU A 17 10.88 -4.07 -5.40
N ILE A 18 11.82 -4.29 -6.31
CA ILE A 18 13.15 -4.79 -5.98
C ILE A 18 14.20 -3.78 -6.43
N ILE A 19 15.08 -3.43 -5.49
CA ILE A 19 16.15 -2.45 -5.65
C ILE A 19 17.49 -3.21 -5.63
N ILE A 20 18.33 -3.02 -6.67
CA ILE A 20 19.63 -3.72 -6.78
C ILE A 20 20.73 -2.98 -6.01
N ASN A 21 20.64 -1.66 -5.94
CA ASN A 21 21.49 -0.73 -5.19
C ASN A 21 20.61 0.49 -4.89
N GLU A 22 20.92 1.32 -3.89
CA GLU A 22 20.09 2.46 -3.40
C GLU A 22 19.52 3.42 -4.47
N MET A 23 19.89 3.28 -5.74
CA MET A 23 19.51 4.15 -6.85
C MET A 23 18.83 3.45 -8.04
N LYS A 24 18.76 2.11 -8.12
CA LYS A 24 18.26 1.42 -9.33
C LYS A 24 17.21 0.35 -9.04
N MET A 25 15.99 0.60 -9.52
CA MET A 25 14.90 -0.36 -9.55
C MET A 25 15.08 -1.34 -10.72
N LEU A 26 14.68 -2.59 -10.50
CA LEU A 26 14.57 -3.58 -11.57
C LEU A 26 13.43 -3.21 -12.54
N THR A 27 13.71 -3.32 -13.84
CA THR A 27 12.81 -2.86 -14.93
C THR A 27 11.56 -3.71 -15.13
N HIS A 28 11.43 -4.84 -14.42
CA HIS A 28 10.32 -5.78 -14.58
C HIS A 28 9.41 -5.82 -13.34
N GLY A 29 9.46 -4.81 -12.48
CA GLY A 29 8.48 -4.66 -11.40
C GLY A 29 7.09 -4.25 -11.93
N PRO A 30 6.03 -4.33 -11.09
CA PRO A 30 6.05 -4.87 -9.73
C PRO A 30 6.21 -6.41 -9.70
N TYR A 31 6.79 -6.90 -8.61
CA TYR A 31 6.92 -8.31 -8.31
C TYR A 31 5.93 -8.73 -7.22
N LYS A 32 5.57 -10.02 -7.19
CA LYS A 32 4.80 -10.61 -6.08
C LYS A 32 5.24 -12.03 -5.77
N ILE A 33 5.07 -12.45 -4.53
CA ILE A 33 5.26 -13.84 -4.13
C ILE A 33 3.95 -14.60 -4.30
N THR A 34 4.01 -15.71 -5.02
CA THR A 34 2.93 -16.71 -5.13
C THR A 34 3.25 -17.93 -4.27
N ASP A 35 2.34 -18.90 -4.20
CA ASP A 35 2.53 -20.13 -3.43
C ASP A 35 3.79 -20.93 -3.83
N ASN A 36 4.33 -20.72 -5.03
CA ASN A 36 5.48 -21.48 -5.53
C ASN A 36 6.62 -20.67 -6.17
N ALA A 37 6.50 -19.35 -6.34
CA ALA A 37 7.53 -18.54 -6.99
C ALA A 37 7.41 -17.04 -6.68
N ILE A 38 8.51 -16.32 -6.90
CA ILE A 38 8.48 -14.87 -7.17
C ILE A 38 8.18 -14.70 -8.66
N VAL A 39 7.20 -13.85 -8.97
CA VAL A 39 6.82 -13.52 -10.35
C VAL A 39 6.85 -12.02 -10.58
N ASP A 40 7.15 -11.62 -11.82
CA ASP A 40 7.06 -10.24 -12.28
C ASP A 40 5.62 -9.84 -12.69
N TYR A 41 5.46 -8.63 -13.21
CA TYR A 41 4.16 -8.07 -13.58
C TYR A 41 3.43 -8.85 -14.71
N VAL A 42 4.15 -9.64 -15.50
CA VAL A 42 3.56 -10.52 -16.53
C VAL A 42 3.41 -11.97 -16.09
N GLY A 43 3.82 -12.30 -14.85
CA GLY A 43 3.72 -13.65 -14.29
C GLY A 43 4.92 -14.56 -14.59
N CYS A 44 6.01 -14.02 -15.15
CA CYS A 44 7.23 -14.79 -15.40
C CYS A 44 7.96 -15.10 -14.08
N LYS A 45 8.35 -16.36 -13.90
CA LYS A 45 9.02 -16.83 -12.69
C LYS A 45 10.50 -16.45 -12.69
N THR A 46 10.95 -15.79 -11.63
CA THR A 46 12.33 -15.28 -11.53
C THR A 46 13.08 -15.92 -10.36
N LYS A 47 13.74 -17.06 -10.62
CA LYS A 47 14.45 -17.84 -9.59
C LYS A 47 15.66 -17.11 -8.99
N THR A 48 16.36 -16.31 -9.79
CA THR A 48 17.58 -15.59 -9.38
C THR A 48 17.31 -14.48 -8.37
N LEU A 49 16.12 -13.86 -8.41
CA LEU A 49 15.77 -12.77 -7.50
C LEU A 49 15.68 -13.21 -6.05
N LEU A 50 15.23 -14.45 -5.79
CA LEU A 50 15.17 -14.97 -4.42
C LEU A 50 16.57 -15.04 -3.80
N TYR A 51 17.56 -15.52 -4.54
CA TYR A 51 18.94 -15.58 -4.04
C TYR A 51 19.45 -14.19 -3.65
N GLY A 52 19.29 -13.19 -4.52
CA GLY A 52 19.73 -11.82 -4.23
C GLY A 52 19.01 -11.16 -3.06
N LEU A 53 17.71 -11.42 -2.86
CA LEU A 53 16.96 -10.95 -1.69
C LEU A 53 17.44 -11.61 -0.38
N LEU A 54 17.81 -12.89 -0.42
CA LEU A 54 18.28 -13.63 0.76
C LEU A 54 19.71 -13.27 1.16
N THR A 55 20.56 -12.92 0.19
CA THR A 55 21.94 -12.49 0.44
C THR A 55 22.07 -11.01 0.77
N GLY A 56 20.99 -10.23 0.60
CA GLY A 56 20.99 -8.78 0.76
C GLY A 56 21.61 -8.02 -0.42
N GLU A 57 21.91 -8.70 -1.54
CA GLU A 57 22.27 -8.04 -2.80
C GLU A 57 21.10 -7.17 -3.28
N TYR A 58 19.86 -7.61 -3.04
CA TYR A 58 18.66 -6.87 -3.38
C TYR A 58 17.87 -6.47 -2.14
N THR A 59 17.30 -5.28 -2.18
CA THR A 59 16.38 -4.79 -1.15
C THR A 59 14.95 -4.84 -1.67
N LEU A 60 14.06 -5.38 -0.86
CA LEU A 60 12.61 -5.34 -1.11
C LEU A 60 12.07 -3.98 -0.65
N GLN A 61 11.35 -3.31 -1.53
CA GLN A 61 10.61 -2.09 -1.20
C GLN A 61 9.12 -2.36 -1.36
N LYS A 62 8.39 -2.32 -0.24
CA LYS A 62 6.94 -2.37 -0.25
C LYS A 62 6.37 -1.13 -0.92
N ARG A 63 5.30 -1.32 -1.69
CA ARG A 63 4.52 -0.18 -2.17
C ARG A 63 3.71 0.41 -1.03
N PRO A 64 3.40 1.72 -1.06
CA PRO A 64 2.36 2.28 -0.21
C PRO A 64 1.10 1.44 -0.35
N TRP A 65 0.47 1.11 0.77
CA TRP A 65 -0.75 0.33 0.76
C TRP A 65 -1.83 1.01 -0.09
N ARG A 66 -2.60 0.21 -0.82
CA ARG A 66 -3.79 0.65 -1.57
C ARG A 66 -4.92 -0.35 -1.34
N PRO A 67 -6.16 0.11 -1.11
CA PRO A 67 -7.29 -0.80 -0.92
C PRO A 67 -7.63 -1.54 -2.23
N LYS A 68 -8.02 -2.81 -2.12
CA LYS A 68 -8.69 -3.56 -3.18
C LYS A 68 -10.20 -3.43 -3.03
N VAL A 69 -10.95 -3.69 -4.09
CA VAL A 69 -12.43 -3.74 -4.01
C VAL A 69 -12.83 -4.81 -3.00
N GLY A 70 -13.69 -4.44 -2.05
CA GLY A 70 -14.13 -5.29 -0.94
C GLY A 70 -13.23 -5.23 0.31
N ASP A 71 -12.05 -4.61 0.24
CA ASP A 71 -11.22 -4.43 1.43
C ASP A 71 -11.87 -3.44 2.38
N ALA A 72 -11.82 -3.74 3.68
CA ALA A 72 -12.18 -2.76 4.69
C ALA A 72 -11.02 -1.80 4.95
N PHE A 73 -11.33 -0.52 5.08
CA PHE A 73 -10.35 0.53 5.38
C PHE A 73 -10.90 1.47 6.44
N PHE A 74 -9.99 2.22 7.07
CA PHE A 74 -10.30 3.25 8.04
C PHE A 74 -10.05 4.63 7.45
N TYR A 75 -10.83 5.63 7.86
CA TYR A 75 -10.67 7.01 7.41
C TYR A 75 -11.02 7.99 8.53
N VAL A 76 -10.45 9.19 8.47
CA VAL A 76 -10.67 10.25 9.45
C VAL A 76 -11.79 11.17 8.98
N LEU A 77 -12.75 11.43 9.86
CA LEU A 77 -13.83 12.39 9.67
C LEU A 77 -13.37 13.82 9.98
N THR A 78 -14.13 14.81 9.54
CA THR A 78 -13.81 16.24 9.73
C THR A 78 -13.86 16.72 11.18
N ASN A 79 -14.37 15.89 12.09
CA ASN A 79 -14.34 16.09 13.54
C ASN A 79 -13.20 15.31 14.24
N GLY A 80 -12.35 14.61 13.48
CA GLY A 80 -11.25 13.79 13.97
C GLY A 80 -11.63 12.36 14.39
N GLU A 81 -12.90 11.99 14.33
CA GLU A 81 -13.33 10.61 14.58
C GLU A 81 -12.87 9.67 13.45
N ILE A 82 -12.66 8.40 13.78
CA ILE A 82 -12.24 7.38 12.81
C ILE A 82 -13.44 6.49 12.51
N GLN A 83 -13.72 6.28 11.23
CA GLN A 83 -14.72 5.32 10.78
C GLN A 83 -14.09 4.24 9.91
N LYS A 84 -14.82 3.14 9.78
CA LYS A 84 -14.47 2.00 8.93
C LYS A 84 -15.49 1.88 7.80
N TYR A 85 -15.00 1.65 6.59
CA TYR A 85 -15.84 1.43 5.41
C TYR A 85 -15.27 0.31 4.54
N VAL A 86 -16.01 -0.10 3.51
CA VAL A 86 -15.57 -1.09 2.52
C VAL A 86 -15.27 -0.38 1.21
N PHE A 87 -14.13 -0.68 0.60
CA PHE A 87 -13.72 -0.01 -0.62
C PHE A 87 -14.51 -0.55 -1.82
N GLU A 88 -15.18 0.35 -2.52
CA GLU A 88 -15.97 0.09 -3.71
C GLU A 88 -15.42 0.97 -4.84
N ILE A 89 -15.09 0.40 -6.00
CA ILE A 89 -14.47 1.19 -7.10
C ILE A 89 -15.48 2.12 -7.80
N ASP A 90 -16.76 1.76 -7.79
CA ASP A 90 -17.83 2.54 -8.44
C ASP A 90 -18.57 3.47 -7.45
N ASN A 91 -18.00 3.69 -6.26
CA ASN A 91 -18.57 4.57 -5.24
C ASN A 91 -17.76 5.87 -5.15
N ILE A 92 -18.43 7.00 -5.37
CA ILE A 92 -17.75 8.31 -5.37
C ILE A 92 -17.09 8.62 -4.02
N HIS A 93 -17.66 8.17 -2.90
CA HIS A 93 -17.14 8.45 -1.57
C HIS A 93 -15.78 7.78 -1.34
N THR A 94 -15.64 6.50 -1.69
CA THR A 94 -14.38 5.75 -1.55
C THR A 94 -13.31 6.25 -2.50
N LEU A 95 -13.68 6.64 -3.72
CA LEU A 95 -12.76 7.26 -4.67
C LEU A 95 -12.24 8.62 -4.16
N MET A 96 -13.12 9.45 -3.60
CA MET A 96 -12.72 10.74 -3.03
C MET A 96 -11.78 10.56 -1.84
N LEU A 97 -12.12 9.68 -0.89
CA LEU A 97 -11.25 9.37 0.26
C LEU A 97 -9.88 8.86 -0.18
N PHE A 98 -9.83 7.98 -1.19
CA PHE A 98 -8.57 7.48 -1.74
C PHE A 98 -7.75 8.59 -2.41
N SER A 99 -8.39 9.44 -3.23
CA SER A 99 -7.72 10.57 -3.88
C SER A 99 -7.16 11.60 -2.90
N PHE A 100 -7.70 11.63 -1.68
CA PHE A 100 -7.31 12.55 -0.61
C PHE A 100 -6.29 11.95 0.36
N ASP A 101 -5.79 10.75 0.09
CA ASP A 101 -4.92 9.96 0.97
C ASP A 101 -5.51 9.76 2.38
N ASN A 102 -6.85 9.64 2.47
CA ASN A 102 -7.59 9.41 3.71
C ASN A 102 -8.16 7.99 3.78
N CYS A 103 -7.43 7.02 3.22
CA CYS A 103 -7.73 5.59 3.31
C CYS A 103 -6.57 4.89 4.01
N PHE A 104 -6.83 4.25 5.14
CA PHE A 104 -5.82 3.60 5.97
C PHE A 104 -6.12 2.11 6.17
N PRO A 105 -5.10 1.23 6.16
CA PRO A 105 -5.29 -0.22 6.31
C PRO A 105 -5.72 -0.63 7.72
N THR A 106 -5.36 0.16 8.74
CA THR A 106 -5.66 -0.14 10.16
C THR A 106 -6.16 1.10 10.88
N GLU A 107 -6.83 0.89 12.02
CA GLU A 107 -7.33 1.97 12.86
C GLU A 107 -6.18 2.78 13.47
N GLU A 108 -5.08 2.12 13.83
CA GLU A 108 -3.88 2.77 14.38
C GLU A 108 -3.22 3.68 13.34
N ALA A 109 -3.16 3.25 12.07
CA ALA A 109 -2.66 4.08 10.97
C ALA A 109 -3.54 5.32 10.77
N ALA A 110 -4.87 5.16 10.80
CA ALA A 110 -5.80 6.29 10.74
C ALA A 110 -5.62 7.24 11.93
N ARG A 111 -5.45 6.69 13.14
CA ARG A 111 -5.25 7.45 14.37
C ARG A 111 -3.96 8.28 14.34
N ALA A 112 -2.87 7.71 13.82
CA ALA A 112 -1.62 8.42 13.63
C ALA A 112 -1.75 9.57 12.60
N ALA A 113 -2.62 9.42 11.60
CA ALA A 113 -2.85 10.42 10.56
C ALA A 113 -3.83 11.54 10.95
N VAL A 114 -4.55 11.44 12.08
CA VAL A 114 -5.55 12.45 12.50
C VAL A 114 -5.01 13.89 12.47
N PRO A 115 -3.82 14.21 13.02
CA PRO A 115 -3.31 15.58 13.01
C PRO A 115 -3.11 16.13 11.59
N GLU A 116 -2.59 15.31 10.67
CA GLU A 116 -2.39 15.70 9.27
C GLU A 116 -3.73 15.90 8.55
N MET A 117 -4.67 14.95 8.70
CA MET A 117 -5.99 15.03 8.06
C MET A 117 -6.77 16.25 8.54
N MET A 118 -6.74 16.54 9.85
CA MET A 118 -7.37 17.74 10.40
C MET A 118 -6.80 19.03 9.81
N ALA A 119 -5.48 19.12 9.64
CA ALA A 119 -4.86 20.26 8.98
C ALA A 119 -5.31 20.40 7.52
N LYS A 120 -5.41 19.30 6.77
CA LYS A 120 -5.92 19.30 5.40
C LYS A 120 -7.38 19.76 5.34
N PHE A 121 -8.24 19.30 6.26
CA PHE A 121 -9.64 19.72 6.32
C PHE A 121 -9.80 21.22 6.59
N GLU A 122 -9.04 21.77 7.54
CA GLU A 122 -9.07 23.20 7.83
C GLU A 122 -8.59 24.05 6.65
N GLU A 123 -7.60 23.58 5.90
CA GLU A 123 -7.14 24.28 4.69
C GLU A 123 -8.24 24.33 3.62
N ILE A 124 -8.94 23.23 3.38
CA ILE A 124 -10.07 23.20 2.43
C ILE A 124 -11.17 24.15 2.87
N LYS A 125 -11.52 24.17 4.15
CA LYS A 125 -12.59 25.03 4.70
C LYS A 125 -12.33 26.51 4.42
N LYS A 126 -11.07 26.97 4.35
CA LYS A 126 -10.74 28.37 3.99
C LYS A 126 -11.19 28.75 2.58
N GLY A 127 -11.28 27.78 1.66
CA GLY A 127 -11.76 27.99 0.30
C GLY A 127 -13.29 27.98 0.15
N VAL A 128 -14.03 27.61 1.20
CA VAL A 128 -15.49 27.51 1.18
C VAL A 128 -16.08 28.87 1.55
N ARG A 129 -16.92 29.42 0.68
CA ARG A 129 -17.69 30.63 1.00
C ARG A 129 -18.82 30.26 1.97
N PRO A 130 -19.11 31.11 2.97
CA PRO A 130 -20.20 30.89 3.91
C PRO A 130 -21.57 30.85 3.22
#